data_AF-A0A958HU96-F1
#
_entry.id   AF-A0A958HU96-F1
#
_cell.length_a   1.000
_cell.length_b   1.000
_cell.length_c   1.000
_cell.angle_alpha   90.00
_cell.angle_beta   90.00
_cell.angle_gamma   90.00
#
_symmetry.space_group_name_H-M   'P 1'
#
loop_
_entity.id
_entity.type
_entity.pdbx_description
1 polymer ?
#
loop_
_entity_poly.entity_id
_entity_poly.type
_entity_poly.pdbx_seq_one_letter_code
_entity_poly.pdbx_strand_id
1 'polypeptide(L)'
;IGVTTFPAGPKRKATLATTDGFAIYAGTKYPEAAWELLKFLVSRDYGRAMAQAHLLQPARASLVEEWVDAIRQEYPEKAKDLDVAAFAQGHLQDYSVVAEVFPNMSDARKLAQAAWEQIFTLGQAPVSIMTDVSAKIQAAQQPAA
;
A
#
# COMPACT_ATOMS: atom_id res chain seq x y z
N ILE A 1 9.71 15.72 18.46
CA ILE A 1 9.33 14.46 17.78
C ILE A 1 9.78 14.62 16.33
N GLY A 2 10.40 13.61 15.73
CA GLY A 2 10.85 13.64 14.34
C GLY A 2 10.26 12.47 13.56
N VAL A 3 10.09 12.66 12.25
CA VAL A 3 9.76 11.59 11.32
C VAL A 3 10.91 11.44 10.35
N THR A 4 11.22 10.19 10.02
CA THR A 4 12.18 9.87 8.98
C THR A 4 11.71 8.62 8.25
N THR A 5 12.46 8.27 7.23
CA THR A 5 12.11 7.20 6.29
C THR A 5 12.53 5.85 6.86
N PHE A 6 11.97 4.76 6.32
CA PHE A 6 12.30 3.41 6.80
C PHE A 6 13.82 3.11 6.73
N PRO A 7 14.40 2.37 7.68
CA PRO A 7 15.78 1.94 7.59
C PRO A 7 15.99 0.99 6.39
N ALA A 8 17.19 1.02 5.82
CA ALA A 8 17.58 0.06 4.79
C ALA A 8 17.89 -1.30 5.43
N GLY A 9 17.31 -2.38 4.90
CA GLY A 9 17.68 -3.74 5.27
C GLY A 9 18.95 -4.19 4.52
N PRO A 10 19.55 -5.34 4.90
CA PRO A 10 20.80 -5.84 4.31
C PRO A 10 20.76 -6.09 2.79
N LYS A 11 19.56 -6.21 2.21
CA LYS A 11 19.35 -6.49 0.77
C LYS A 11 18.65 -5.34 0.03
N ARG A 12 17.70 -4.68 0.68
CA ARG A 12 16.91 -3.58 0.14
C ARG A 12 16.23 -2.81 1.26
N LYS A 13 15.82 -1.58 0.97
CA LYS A 13 14.79 -0.86 1.72
C LYS A 13 13.42 -1.35 1.22
N ALA A 14 12.46 -1.50 2.11
CA ALA A 14 11.11 -1.92 1.76
C ALA A 14 10.10 -1.37 2.76
N THR A 15 8.95 -0.89 2.27
CA THR A 15 7.79 -0.55 3.09
C THR A 15 6.54 -1.13 2.46
N LEU A 16 5.60 -1.62 3.27
CA LEU A 16 4.28 -1.96 2.77
C LEU A 16 3.54 -0.66 2.43
N ALA A 17 2.91 -0.62 1.26
CA ALA A 17 1.98 0.42 0.86
C ALA A 17 0.61 -0.20 0.61
N THR A 18 -0.41 0.41 1.19
CA THR A 18 -1.81 0.13 0.86
C THR A 18 -2.33 1.21 -0.06
N THR A 19 -3.13 0.84 -1.05
CA THR A 19 -3.67 1.78 -2.04
C THR A 19 -5.18 1.72 -2.03
N ASP A 20 -5.83 2.87 -1.97
CA ASP A 20 -7.26 3.01 -2.22
C ASP A 20 -7.47 3.21 -3.72
N GLY A 21 -8.05 2.21 -4.36
CA GLY A 21 -8.28 2.19 -5.81
C GLY A 21 -9.76 2.30 -6.16
N PHE A 22 -10.03 2.81 -7.36
CA PHE A 22 -11.36 2.80 -7.96
C PHE A 22 -11.44 1.69 -9.01
N ALA A 23 -12.56 0.98 -9.05
CA ALA A 23 -12.83 -0.05 -10.05
C ALA A 23 -14.22 0.16 -10.66
N ILE A 24 -14.37 -0.21 -11.94
CA ILE A 24 -15.66 -0.20 -12.63
C ILE A 24 -16.30 -1.57 -12.47
N TYR A 25 -17.56 -1.59 -12.02
CA TYR A 25 -18.33 -2.83 -11.96
C TYR A 25 -18.56 -3.37 -13.38
N ALA A 26 -18.12 -4.60 -13.64
CA ALA A 26 -18.19 -5.24 -14.95
C ALA A 26 -19.62 -5.39 -15.51
N GLY A 27 -20.65 -5.44 -14.64
CA GLY A 27 -22.05 -5.52 -15.03
C GLY A 27 -22.76 -4.17 -15.18
N THR A 28 -22.03 -3.05 -15.23
CA THR A 28 -22.66 -1.73 -15.42
C THR A 28 -23.35 -1.63 -16.78
N LYS A 29 -24.53 -0.98 -16.81
CA LYS A 29 -25.23 -0.66 -18.06
C LYS A 29 -24.64 0.55 -18.80
N TYR A 30 -23.70 1.25 -18.17
CA TYR A 30 -23.12 2.51 -18.66
C TYR A 30 -21.59 2.47 -18.65
N PRO A 31 -20.95 1.57 -19.42
CA PRO A 31 -19.49 1.38 -19.38
C PRO A 31 -18.73 2.66 -19.75
N GLU A 32 -19.17 3.38 -20.79
CA GLU A 32 -18.51 4.63 -21.22
C GLU A 32 -18.59 5.73 -20.16
N ALA A 33 -19.76 5.95 -19.56
CA ALA A 33 -19.91 6.95 -18.51
C ALA A 33 -19.12 6.58 -17.24
N ALA A 34 -19.06 5.29 -16.89
CA ALA A 34 -18.23 4.81 -15.79
C ALA A 34 -16.74 5.02 -16.06
N TRP A 35 -16.31 4.86 -17.32
CA TRP A 35 -14.93 5.16 -17.74
C TRP A 35 -14.60 6.64 -17.63
N GLU A 36 -15.50 7.54 -18.07
CA GLU A 36 -15.32 8.99 -17.90
C GLU A 36 -15.21 9.39 -16.43
N LEU A 37 -16.05 8.81 -15.57
CA LEU A 37 -15.97 9.02 -14.12
C LEU A 37 -14.64 8.53 -13.55
N LEU A 38 -14.20 7.32 -13.92
CA LEU A 38 -12.93 6.78 -13.43
C LEU A 38 -11.75 7.69 -13.81
N LYS A 39 -11.71 8.20 -15.05
CA LYS A 39 -10.68 9.15 -15.49
C LYS A 39 -10.68 10.42 -14.64
N PHE A 40 -11.86 10.94 -14.28
CA PHE A 40 -11.97 12.07 -13.37
C PHE A 40 -11.44 11.75 -11.97
N LEU A 41 -11.82 10.60 -11.40
CA LEU A 41 -11.40 10.18 -10.05
C LEU A 41 -9.88 9.97 -9.94
N VAL A 42 -9.19 9.62 -11.04
CA VAL A 42 -7.72 9.48 -11.07
C VAL A 42 -7.02 10.72 -11.64
N SER A 43 -7.76 11.79 -11.91
CA SER A 43 -7.21 13.05 -12.43
C SER A 43 -6.36 13.78 -11.38
N ARG A 44 -5.58 14.75 -11.85
CA ARG A 44 -4.84 15.67 -10.97
C ARG A 44 -5.78 16.49 -10.10
N ASP A 45 -6.90 16.96 -10.67
CA ASP A 45 -7.82 17.85 -9.98
C ASP A 45 -8.54 17.16 -8.81
N TYR A 46 -9.03 15.94 -9.04
CA TYR A 46 -9.63 15.15 -7.95
C TYR A 46 -8.60 14.79 -6.88
N GLY A 47 -7.42 14.33 -7.28
CA GLY A 47 -6.34 14.00 -6.33
C GLY A 47 -5.93 15.20 -5.46
N ARG A 48 -5.83 16.39 -6.06
CA ARG A 48 -5.57 17.64 -5.34
C ARG A 48 -6.69 17.96 -4.35
N ALA A 49 -7.95 17.86 -4.79
CA ALA A 49 -9.09 18.13 -3.92
C ALA A 49 -9.10 17.21 -2.68
N MET A 50 -8.80 15.92 -2.86
CA MET A 50 -8.69 14.97 -1.75
C MET A 50 -7.50 15.26 -0.82
N ALA A 51 -6.34 15.63 -1.39
CA ALA A 51 -5.17 16.02 -0.60
C ALA A 51 -5.44 17.28 0.25
N GLN A 52 -6.21 18.24 -0.25
CA GLN A 52 -6.56 19.47 0.47
C GLN A 52 -7.65 19.26 1.50
N ALA A 53 -8.73 18.55 1.15
CA ALA A 53 -9.89 18.39 2.01
C ALA A 53 -9.71 17.34 3.12
N HIS A 54 -8.92 16.30 2.85
CA HIS A 54 -8.79 15.15 3.74
C HIS A 54 -7.35 14.80 4.10
N LEU A 55 -6.37 15.55 3.58
CA LEU A 55 -4.93 15.29 3.78
C LEU A 55 -4.53 13.86 3.37
N LEU A 56 -5.27 13.25 2.45
CA LEU A 56 -4.93 11.93 1.91
C LEU A 56 -3.69 12.06 1.02
N GLN A 57 -2.70 11.19 1.28
CA GLN A 57 -1.51 11.14 0.46
C GLN A 57 -1.88 10.74 -0.98
N PRO A 58 -1.57 11.58 -1.99
CA PRO A 58 -1.96 11.30 -3.36
C PRO A 58 -1.16 10.14 -3.97
N ALA A 59 -1.81 9.29 -4.76
CA ALA A 59 -1.13 8.28 -5.57
C ALA A 59 -0.31 8.89 -6.73
N ARG A 60 -0.65 10.11 -7.15
CA ARG A 60 0.06 10.85 -8.19
C ARG A 60 1.26 11.59 -7.59
N ALA A 61 2.47 11.14 -7.90
CA ALA A 61 3.71 11.72 -7.41
C ALA A 61 3.80 13.26 -7.59
N SER A 62 3.30 13.79 -8.71
CA SER A 62 3.31 15.23 -8.99
C SER A 62 2.40 16.09 -8.10
N LEU A 63 1.68 15.49 -7.14
CA LEU A 63 0.88 16.19 -6.14
C LEU A 63 1.47 16.10 -4.73
N VAL A 64 2.58 15.39 -4.52
CA VAL A 64 3.14 15.19 -3.18
C VAL A 64 3.56 16.51 -2.53
N GLU A 65 4.20 17.41 -3.29
CA GLU A 65 4.60 18.73 -2.75
C GLU A 65 3.38 19.55 -2.31
N GLU A 66 2.32 19.60 -3.12
CA GLU A 66 1.08 20.30 -2.79
C GLU A 66 0.38 19.70 -1.55
N TRP A 67 0.46 18.37 -1.38
CA TRP A 67 -0.05 17.69 -0.20
C TRP A 67 0.76 18.04 1.07
N VAL A 68 2.08 18.10 0.97
CA VAL A 68 2.95 18.56 2.08
C VAL A 68 2.61 19.98 2.48
N ASP A 69 2.40 20.87 1.50
CA ASP A 69 2.01 22.26 1.76
C ASP A 69 0.63 22.36 2.42
N ALA A 70 -0.35 21.56 1.97
CA ALA A 70 -1.66 21.50 2.59
C ALA A 70 -1.58 21.09 4.08
N ILE A 71 -0.77 20.08 4.41
CA ILE A 71 -0.55 19.66 5.81
C ILE A 71 0.08 20.78 6.64
N ARG A 72 1.07 21.49 6.09
CA ARG A 72 1.73 22.60 6.79
C ARG A 72 0.81 23.79 6.99
N GLN A 73 -0.11 24.05 6.07
CA GLN A 73 -1.11 25.11 6.19
C GLN A 73 -2.16 24.77 7.25
N GLU A 74 -2.63 23.52 7.29
CA GLU A 74 -3.60 23.05 8.30
C GLU A 74 -2.98 22.96 9.70
N TYR A 75 -1.70 22.56 9.78
CA TYR A 75 -1.00 22.33 11.06
C TYR A 75 0.36 23.04 11.15
N PRO A 76 0.41 24.39 11.11
CA PRO A 76 1.65 25.15 11.00
C PRO A 76 2.62 24.87 12.15
N GLU A 77 2.14 24.90 13.40
CA GLU A 77 3.00 24.67 14.57
C GLU A 77 3.46 23.21 14.69
N LYS A 78 2.60 22.24 14.32
CA LYS A 78 2.92 20.81 14.48
C LYS A 78 3.82 20.29 13.35
N ALA A 79 3.70 20.85 12.15
CA ALA A 79 4.42 20.40 10.97
C ALA A 79 5.68 21.23 10.67
N LYS A 80 5.92 22.33 11.40
CA LYS A 80 7.04 23.27 11.18
C LYS A 80 8.39 22.58 10.99
N ASP A 81 8.74 21.66 11.89
CA ASP A 81 10.01 20.95 11.89
C ASP A 81 9.88 19.49 11.41
N LEU A 82 8.74 19.14 10.80
CA LEU A 82 8.44 17.78 10.36
C LEU A 82 8.78 17.57 8.89
N ASP A 83 9.55 16.53 8.59
CA ASP A 83 9.70 16.02 7.23
C ASP A 83 8.47 15.19 6.83
N VAL A 84 7.40 15.87 6.43
CA VAL A 84 6.16 15.24 5.96
C VAL A 84 6.39 14.43 4.68
N ALA A 85 7.35 14.84 3.83
CA ALA A 85 7.65 14.16 2.58
C ALA A 85 8.22 12.75 2.80
N ALA A 86 8.76 12.45 3.99
CA ALA A 86 9.22 11.12 4.36
C ALA A 86 8.17 10.02 4.18
N PHE A 87 6.87 10.33 4.36
CA PHE A 87 5.77 9.38 4.16
C PHE A 87 5.59 8.99 2.67
N ALA A 88 5.90 9.90 1.75
CA ALA A 88 5.79 9.67 0.31
C ALA A 88 7.03 8.98 -0.29
N GLN A 89 8.16 8.99 0.42
CA GLN A 89 9.44 8.54 -0.14
C GLN A 89 9.40 7.10 -0.67
N GLY A 90 8.61 6.21 -0.06
CA GLY A 90 8.48 4.81 -0.50
C GLY A 90 8.02 4.65 -1.93
N HIS A 91 6.99 5.40 -2.33
CA HIS A 91 6.50 5.32 -3.70
C HIS A 91 7.33 6.20 -4.65
N LEU A 92 7.92 7.31 -4.16
CA LEU A 92 8.76 8.18 -4.99
C LEU A 92 10.11 7.55 -5.35
N GLN A 93 10.64 6.69 -4.48
CA GLN A 93 11.94 6.03 -4.63
C GLN A 93 11.83 4.52 -4.85
N ASP A 94 10.66 4.03 -5.24
CA ASP A 94 10.43 2.64 -5.67
C ASP A 94 10.86 1.57 -4.64
N TYR A 95 10.57 1.82 -3.35
CA TYR A 95 10.75 0.82 -2.30
C TYR A 95 9.45 0.42 -1.59
N SER A 96 8.32 0.97 -2.02
CA SER A 96 7.00 0.46 -1.64
C SER A 96 6.74 -0.92 -2.26
N VAL A 97 6.20 -1.83 -1.47
CA VAL A 97 5.64 -3.12 -1.93
C VAL A 97 4.15 -3.17 -1.61
N VAL A 98 3.40 -3.91 -2.42
CA VAL A 98 1.98 -4.18 -2.16
C VAL A 98 1.82 -5.50 -1.42
N ALA A 99 0.68 -5.67 -0.77
CA ALA A 99 0.31 -6.97 -0.21
C ALA A 99 0.04 -7.97 -1.36
N GLU A 100 0.52 -9.20 -1.20
CA GLU A 100 0.17 -10.30 -2.09
C GLU A 100 -1.32 -10.65 -1.93
N VAL A 101 -2.04 -10.71 -3.04
CA VAL A 101 -3.46 -11.08 -3.09
C VAL A 101 -3.62 -12.33 -3.93
N PHE A 102 -4.20 -13.37 -3.34
CA PHE A 102 -4.38 -14.66 -3.99
C PHE A 102 -5.86 -14.96 -4.28
N PRO A 103 -6.19 -15.71 -5.34
CA PRO A 103 -7.56 -16.20 -5.56
C PRO A 103 -8.12 -16.94 -4.34
N ASN A 104 -7.33 -17.86 -3.75
CA ASN A 104 -7.68 -18.60 -2.54
C ASN A 104 -7.05 -17.96 -1.31
N MET A 105 -7.36 -16.67 -1.08
CA MET A 105 -6.73 -15.85 -0.03
C MET A 105 -6.93 -16.41 1.39
N SER A 106 -8.05 -17.07 1.66
CA SER A 106 -8.33 -17.68 2.97
C SER A 106 -7.29 -18.75 3.33
N ASP A 107 -6.96 -19.62 2.39
CA ASP A 107 -5.98 -20.69 2.61
C ASP A 107 -4.55 -20.13 2.63
N ALA A 108 -4.25 -19.17 1.76
CA ALA A 108 -2.98 -18.46 1.79
C ALA A 108 -2.72 -17.80 3.16
N ARG A 109 -3.74 -17.13 3.71
CA ARG A 109 -3.67 -16.47 5.01
C ARG A 109 -3.48 -17.47 6.16
N LYS A 110 -4.21 -18.58 6.18
CA LYS A 110 -4.06 -19.62 7.21
C LYS A 110 -2.65 -20.20 7.22
N LEU A 111 -2.12 -20.54 6.04
CA LEU A 111 -0.77 -21.10 5.88
C LEU A 111 0.29 -20.11 6.36
N ALA A 112 0.21 -18.84 5.92
CA ALA A 112 1.17 -17.81 6.33
C ALA A 112 1.09 -17.51 7.83
N GLN A 113 -0.11 -17.40 8.40
CA GLN A 113 -0.29 -17.08 9.82
C GLN A 113 0.24 -18.18 10.73
N ALA A 114 0.00 -19.45 10.39
CA ALA A 114 0.55 -20.58 11.15
C ALA A 114 2.09 -20.56 11.15
N ALA A 115 2.71 -20.22 10.01
CA ALA A 115 4.16 -20.09 9.93
C ALA A 115 4.68 -18.90 10.75
N TRP A 116 4.02 -17.75 10.68
CA TRP A 116 4.39 -16.57 11.49
C TRP A 116 4.26 -16.81 12.98
N GLU A 117 3.27 -17.59 13.42
CA GLU A 117 3.14 -17.99 14.83
C GLU A 117 4.33 -18.85 15.27
N GLN A 118 4.74 -19.83 14.46
CA GLN A 118 5.92 -20.66 14.74
C GLN A 118 7.21 -19.84 14.83
N ILE A 119 7.36 -18.81 13.98
CA ILE A 119 8.54 -17.96 13.91
C ILE A 119 8.56 -16.91 15.03
N PHE A 120 7.53 -16.06 15.09
CA PHE A 120 7.54 -14.85 15.92
C PHE A 120 6.94 -15.05 17.31
N THR A 121 5.96 -15.95 17.46
CA THR A 121 5.28 -16.16 18.74
C THR A 121 5.95 -17.27 19.54
N LEU A 122 6.19 -18.41 18.90
CA LEU A 122 6.66 -19.61 19.57
C LEU A 122 8.19 -19.76 19.52
N GLY A 123 8.86 -19.12 18.55
CA GLY A 123 10.31 -19.25 18.35
C GLY A 123 10.74 -20.69 18.02
N GLN A 124 9.83 -21.48 17.44
CA GLN A 124 10.01 -22.92 17.20
C GLN A 124 10.52 -23.23 15.79
N ALA A 125 10.51 -22.26 14.89
CA ALA A 125 10.95 -22.44 13.51
C ALA A 125 11.80 -21.27 13.00
N PRO A 126 12.80 -21.53 12.15
CA PRO A 126 13.54 -20.48 11.46
C PRO A 126 12.71 -19.85 10.34
N VAL A 127 13.03 -18.61 9.95
CA VAL A 127 12.36 -17.90 8.83
C VAL A 127 12.42 -18.68 7.51
N SER A 128 13.40 -19.57 7.33
CA SER A 128 13.54 -20.40 6.12
C SER A 128 12.35 -21.33 5.85
N ILE A 129 11.48 -21.62 6.84
CA ILE A 129 10.25 -22.39 6.58
C ILE A 129 9.31 -21.68 5.60
N MET A 130 9.44 -20.36 5.43
CA MET A 130 8.61 -19.59 4.53
C MET A 130 8.77 -20.00 3.07
N THR A 131 9.89 -20.62 2.68
CA THR A 131 10.07 -21.19 1.34
C THR A 131 9.07 -22.33 1.09
N ASP A 132 8.94 -23.26 2.05
CA ASP A 132 8.00 -24.37 1.96
C ASP A 132 6.55 -23.88 2.07
N VAL A 133 6.30 -22.89 2.93
CA VAL A 133 4.98 -22.26 3.08
C VAL A 133 4.56 -21.58 1.77
N SER A 134 5.48 -20.87 1.11
CA SER A 134 5.23 -20.26 -0.20
C SER A 134 4.85 -21.32 -1.24
N ALA A 135 5.52 -22.48 -1.26
CA ALA A 135 5.15 -23.58 -2.16
C ALA A 135 3.76 -24.15 -1.85
N LYS A 136 3.39 -24.27 -0.55
CA LYS A 136 2.05 -24.69 -0.14
C LYS A 136 0.98 -23.68 -0.53
N ILE A 137 1.26 -22.37 -0.39
CA ILE A 137 0.35 -21.30 -0.83
C ILE A 137 0.12 -21.40 -2.34
N GLN A 138 1.19 -21.59 -3.12
CA GLN A 138 1.09 -21.78 -4.57
C GLN A 138 0.25 -23.01 -4.94
N ALA A 139 0.48 -24.14 -4.28
CA ALA A 139 -0.29 -25.36 -4.50
C ALA A 139 -1.78 -25.17 -4.18
N ALA A 140 -2.10 -24.41 -3.12
CA ALA A 140 -3.47 -24.09 -2.74
C ALA A 140 -4.21 -23.20 -3.76
N GLN A 141 -3.52 -22.63 -4.77
CA GLN A 141 -4.17 -21.86 -5.83
C GLN A 141 -4.67 -22.73 -7.00
N GLN A 142 -4.26 -24.01 -7.04
CA GLN A 142 -4.70 -24.91 -8.10
C GLN A 142 -6.18 -25.28 -7.90
N PRO A 143 -6.96 -25.43 -8.99
CA PRO A 143 -8.32 -25.97 -8.91
C PRO A 143 -8.29 -27.34 -8.21
N ALA A 144 -9.31 -27.63 -7.40
CA ALA A 144 -9.54 -29.01 -6.96
C ALA A 144 -9.77 -29.86 -8.21
N ALA A 145 -9.00 -30.95 -8.34
CA ALA A 145 -9.14 -31.93 -9.43
C ALA A 145 -10.49 -32.65 -9.36
#